data_AF-A0A257E942-F1
#
_entry.id   AF-A0A257E942-F1
#
_cell.length_a   1.000
_cell.length_b   1.000
_cell.length_c   1.000
_cell.angle_alpha   90.00
_cell.angle_beta   90.00
_cell.angle_gamma   90.00
#
_symmetry.space_group_name_H-M   'P 1'
#
loop_
_entity.id
_entity.type
_entity.pdbx_description
1 polymer ?
#
loop_
_entity_poly.entity_id
_entity_poly.type
_entity_poly.pdbx_seq_one_letter_code
_entity_poly.pdbx_strand_id
1 'polypeptide(L)'
;MTSIESALIKKMLHHEERVVSKDELIRNIGREPEQYRGLEMCLSRLQEKFKRANDGERLFRAVRNRGYCLTQKIKKPIDLNPSRR
;
A
#
# COMPACT_ATOMS: atom_id res chain seq x y z
N MET A 1 -5.75 -9.54 -7.25
CA MET A 1 -5.19 -8.17 -7.23
C MET A 1 -4.71 -7.82 -8.64
N THR A 2 -4.77 -6.56 -9.06
CA THR A 2 -4.20 -6.10 -10.34
C THR A 2 -2.69 -5.87 -10.19
N SER A 3 -1.94 -5.87 -11.30
CA SER A 3 -0.48 -5.64 -11.27
C SER A 3 -0.09 -4.30 -10.63
N ILE A 4 -0.93 -3.27 -10.81
CA ILE A 4 -0.76 -1.94 -10.22
C ILE A 4 -0.92 -1.99 -8.69
N GLU A 5 -1.95 -2.67 -8.20
CA GLU A 5 -2.21 -2.86 -6.76
C GLU A 5 -1.03 -3.56 -6.07
N SER A 6 -0.50 -4.61 -6.69
CA SER A 6 0.66 -5.35 -6.18
C SER A 6 1.94 -4.50 -6.19
N ALA A 7 2.17 -3.70 -7.23
CA ALA A 7 3.33 -2.80 -7.30
C ALA A 7 3.30 -1.76 -6.17
N LEU A 8 2.14 -1.11 -5.96
CA LEU A 8 1.93 -0.13 -4.88
C LEU A 8 2.26 -0.72 -3.50
N ILE A 9 1.73 -1.92 -3.20
CA ILE A 9 1.99 -2.59 -1.92
C ILE A 9 3.46 -2.98 -1.79
N LYS A 10 4.06 -3.50 -2.86
CA LYS A 10 5.47 -3.91 -2.84
C LYS A 10 6.40 -2.73 -2.57
N LYS A 11 6.16 -1.57 -3.20
CA LYS A 11 6.91 -0.33 -2.93
C LYS A 11 6.71 0.13 -1.49
N MET A 12 5.48 0.13 -0.98
CA MET A 12 5.20 0.52 0.41
C MET A 12 5.77 -0.46 1.44
N LEU A 13 5.84 -1.75 1.13
CA LEU A 13 6.46 -2.78 1.97
C LEU A 13 7.98 -2.63 2.07
N HIS A 14 8.62 -2.15 0.99
CA HIS A 14 10.07 -1.95 0.94
C HIS A 14 10.51 -0.58 1.46
N HIS A 15 9.61 0.41 1.52
CA HIS A 15 9.92 1.70 2.15
C HIS A 15 9.78 1.60 3.67
N GLU A 16 10.89 1.84 4.38
CA GLU A 16 10.90 2.06 5.83
C GLU A 16 10.29 3.41 6.22
N GLU A 17 10.26 4.36 5.28
CA GLU A 17 9.60 5.65 5.46
C GLU A 17 8.09 5.46 5.61
N ARG A 18 7.55 6.01 6.71
CA ARG A 18 6.14 5.86 7.03
C ARG A 18 5.23 6.57 6.03
N VAL A 19 5.70 7.51 5.21
CA VAL A 19 4.86 8.30 4.30
C VAL A 19 5.47 8.35 2.91
N VAL A 20 4.69 8.01 1.88
CA VAL A 20 5.08 8.07 0.47
C VAL A 20 4.20 9.09 -0.26
N SER A 21 4.82 9.96 -1.05
CA SER A 21 4.13 10.99 -1.82
C SER A 21 3.27 10.41 -2.96
N LYS A 22 2.23 11.16 -3.36
CA LYS A 22 1.38 10.82 -4.52
C LYS A 22 2.24 10.59 -5.77
N ASP A 23 3.19 11.48 -6.03
CA ASP A 23 4.10 11.36 -7.17
C ASP A 23 4.94 10.09 -7.18
N GLU A 24 5.51 9.71 -6.03
CA GLU A 24 6.32 8.50 -5.92
C GLU A 24 5.50 7.23 -6.17
N LEU A 25 4.26 7.19 -5.68
CA LEU A 25 3.36 6.07 -5.94
C LEU A 25 3.00 5.94 -7.42
N ILE A 26 2.80 7.07 -8.09
CA ILE A 26 2.47 7.10 -9.51
C ILE A 26 3.69 6.70 -10.36
N ARG A 27 4.87 7.23 -10.04
CA ARG A 27 6.12 6.83 -10.69
C ARG A 27 6.41 5.34 -10.50
N ASN A 28 6.08 4.80 -9.33
CA ASN A 28 6.28 3.38 -9.04
C ASN A 28 5.45 2.44 -9.93
N ILE A 29 4.25 2.86 -10.33
CA ILE A 29 3.40 2.10 -11.25
C ILE A 29 3.75 2.36 -12.73
N GLY A 30 4.87 3.04 -13.00
CA GLY A 30 5.32 3.38 -14.35
C GLY A 30 4.47 4.44 -15.03
N ARG A 31 3.89 5.36 -14.25
CA ARG A 31 3.04 6.44 -14.77
C ARG A 31 3.63 7.81 -14.43
N GLU A 32 3.21 8.81 -15.19
CA GLU A 32 3.59 10.20 -14.93
C GLU A 32 2.61 10.85 -13.94
N PRO A 33 3.10 11.47 -12.86
CA PRO A 33 2.25 12.09 -11.85
C PRO A 33 1.43 13.28 -12.36
N GLU A 34 1.93 13.97 -13.38
CA GLU A 34 1.25 15.11 -14.01
C GLU A 34 0.03 14.66 -14.85
N GLN A 35 0.09 13.45 -15.42
CA GLN A 35 -0.96 12.92 -16.29
C GLN A 35 -1.91 11.96 -15.56
N TYR A 36 -1.44 11.24 -14.55
CA TYR A 36 -2.21 10.17 -13.92
C TYR A 36 -3.00 10.64 -12.69
N ARG A 37 -4.32 10.79 -12.86
CA ARG A 37 -5.25 11.14 -11.77
C ARG A 37 -5.92 9.94 -11.10
N GLY A 38 -5.68 8.72 -11.60
CA GLY A 38 -6.34 7.49 -11.14
C GLY A 38 -5.85 6.91 -9.81
N LEU A 39 -4.84 7.52 -9.16
CA LEU A 39 -4.22 6.96 -7.96
C LEU A 39 -5.24 6.76 -6.82
N GLU A 40 -6.10 7.74 -6.59
CA GLU A 40 -7.09 7.70 -5.50
C GLU A 40 -8.09 6.55 -5.69
N MET A 41 -8.49 6.28 -6.93
CA MET A 41 -9.35 5.15 -7.26
C MET A 41 -8.63 3.81 -7.01
N CYS A 42 -7.36 3.70 -7.43
CA CYS A 42 -6.55 2.51 -7.16
C CYS A 42 -6.39 2.26 -5.65
N LEU A 43 -6.11 3.31 -4.87
CA LEU A 43 -5.97 3.22 -3.42
C LEU A 43 -7.29 2.82 -2.75
N SER A 44 -8.43 3.39 -3.17
CA SER A 44 -9.74 3.02 -2.64
C SER A 44 -10.06 1.54 -2.90
N ARG A 45 -9.88 1.07 -4.15
CA ARG A 45 -10.11 -0.33 -4.51
C ARG A 45 -9.21 -1.29 -3.75
N LEU A 46 -7.95 -0.91 -3.59
CA LEU A 46 -6.97 -1.69 -2.85
C LEU A 46 -7.30 -1.76 -1.36
N GLN A 47 -7.73 -0.64 -0.79
CA GLN A 47 -8.14 -0.54 0.59
C GLN A 47 -9.40 -1.36 0.87
N GLU A 48 -10.38 -1.39 -0.03
CA GLU A 48 -11.55 -2.27 0.11
C GLU A 48 -11.17 -3.76 0.12
N LYS A 49 -10.24 -4.17 -0.75
CA LYS A 49 -9.75 -5.55 -0.78
C LYS A 49 -9.04 -5.93 0.53
N PHE A 50 -8.19 -5.04 1.04
CA PHE A 50 -7.52 -5.25 2.32
C PHE A 50 -8.49 -5.24 3.49
N LYS A 51 -9.47 -4.33 3.49
CA LYS A 51 -10.50 -4.26 4.52
C LYS A 51 -11.25 -5.59 4.65
N ARG A 52 -11.57 -6.25 3.53
CA ARG A 52 -12.19 -7.58 3.53
C ARG A 52 -11.26 -8.69 4.03
N ALA A 53 -9.97 -8.60 3.70
CA ALA A 53 -8.99 -9.61 4.09
C ALA A 53 -8.49 -9.48 5.55
N ASN A 54 -8.61 -8.28 6.13
CA ASN A 54 -7.94 -7.90 7.37
C ASN A 54 -8.93 -7.32 8.41
N ASP A 55 -10.12 -7.94 8.49
CA ASP A 55 -11.17 -7.68 9.48
C ASP A 55 -11.56 -6.20 9.65
N GLY A 56 -11.65 -5.46 8.55
CA GLY A 56 -12.05 -4.06 8.59
C GLY A 56 -10.91 -3.05 8.75
N GLU A 57 -9.66 -3.50 8.95
CA GLU A 57 -8.51 -2.61 9.11
C GLU A 57 -8.13 -1.88 7.82
N ARG A 58 -7.65 -0.64 7.97
CA ARG A 58 -7.18 0.18 6.86
C ARG A 58 -5.70 -0.09 6.63
N LEU A 59 -5.34 -0.46 5.40
CA LEU A 59 -3.93 -0.64 5.02
C LEU A 59 -3.21 0.71 4.88
N PHE A 60 -3.88 1.70 4.29
CA PHE A 60 -3.33 3.03 4.05
C PHE A 60 -4.01 4.11 4.88
N ARG A 61 -3.23 5.13 5.24
CA ARG A 61 -3.69 6.35 5.88
C ARG A 61 -3.24 7.53 5.01
N ALA A 62 -4.20 8.28 4.50
CA ALA A 62 -3.91 9.53 3.81
C ALA A 62 -3.42 10.58 4.81
N VAL A 63 -2.30 11.20 4.50
CA VAL A 63 -1.70 12.31 5.26
C VAL A 63 -1.83 13.57 4.39
N ARG A 64 -2.61 14.55 4.87
CA ARG A 64 -2.85 15.80 4.14
C ARG A 64 -1.52 16.46 3.77
N ASN A 65 -1.41 16.89 2.52
CA ASN A 65 -0.23 17.58 1.96
C ASN A 65 1.10 16.81 2.08
N ARG A 66 1.07 15.50 2.34
CA ARG A 66 2.28 14.64 2.33
C ARG A 66 2.14 13.40 1.47
N GLY A 67 0.97 12.77 1.44
CA GLY A 67 0.74 11.55 0.66
C GLY A 67 0.07 10.45 1.46
N TYR A 68 0.58 9.23 1.38
CA TYR A 68 -0.03 8.03 1.95
C TYR A 68 0.94 7.27 2.84
N CYS A 69 0.43 6.75 3.95
CA CYS A 69 1.19 6.01 4.94
C CYS A 69 0.64 4.58 5.07
N LEU A 70 1.51 3.59 5.15
CA LEU A 70 1.12 2.23 5.52
C LEU A 70 0.88 2.21 7.05
N THR A 71 -0.37 2.05 7.46
CA THR A 71 -0.76 2.04 8.89
C THR A 71 -0.58 0.65 9.49
N GLN A 72 -0.87 -0.37 8.70
CA GLN A 72 -0.60 -1.74 9.08
C GLN A 72 0.83 -2.11 8.68
N LYS A 73 1.64 -2.59 9.62
CA LYS A 73 2.77 -3.44 9.24
C LYS A 73 2.15 -4.71 8.68
N ILE A 74 2.13 -4.86 7.35
CA ILE A 74 1.95 -6.18 6.74
C ILE A 74 3.10 -7.00 7.31
N LYS A 75 2.82 -7.77 8.37
CA LYS A 75 3.71 -8.84 8.77
C LYS A 75 3.78 -9.67 7.49
N LYS A 76 4.97 -9.74 6.88
CA LYS A 76 5.31 -10.90 6.05
C LYS A 76 4.72 -12.10 6.80
N PRO A 77 4.05 -13.07 6.15
CA PRO A 77 3.70 -14.28 6.86
C PRO A 77 5.01 -14.77 7.47
N ILE A 78 5.15 -14.49 8.77
CA ILE A 78 6.25 -14.93 9.59
C ILE A 78 5.88 -16.38 9.66
N ASP A 79 6.55 -17.13 8.79
CA ASP A 79 7.02 -18.47 9.03
C ASP A 79 6.26 -19.08 10.22
N LEU A 80 5.10 -19.67 9.92
CA LEU A 80 4.48 -20.63 10.81
C LEU A 80 5.41 -21.84 10.83
N ASN A 81 6.57 -21.69 11.46
CA ASN A 81 7.32 -22.80 11.99
C ASN A 81 6.96 -22.86 13.47
N PRO A 82 5.97 -23.70 13.86
CA PRO A 82 5.83 -24.08 15.25
C PRO A 82 7.01 -24.99 15.59
N SER A 83 8.16 -24.40 15.90
CA SER A 83 9.29 -25.12 16.49
C SER A 83 9.80 -24.37 17.70
N ARG A 84 9.74 -25.06 18.84
CA ARG A 84 10.26 -24.77 20.19
C ARG A 84 9.33 -23.91 21.07
N ARG A 85 8.90 -24.34 22.25
CA ARG A 85 9.41 -25.34 23.20
C ARG A 85 8.27 -26.12 23.86
#